data_AF-E8WVK2-F1
#
_entry.id   AF-E8WVK2-F1
#
_cell.length_a   1.000
_cell.length_b   1.000
_cell.length_c   1.000
_cell.angle_alpha   90.00
_cell.angle_beta   90.00
_cell.angle_gamma   90.00
#
_symmetry.space_group_name_H-M   'P 1'
#
loop_
_entity.id
_entity.type
_entity.pdbx_description
1 polymer ?
#
loop_
_entity_poly.entity_id
_entity_poly.type
_entity_poly.pdbx_seq_one_letter_code
_entity_poly.pdbx_strand_id
1 'polypeptide(L)'
;MSSIGHGFGREPGRHLDEDEFGLAMMGESLGADAQAHVDGCAECRAEMELFTGSVGNFGLAALRWSEAQRPAAMPQKAAAGWRMYPAAGWALAAAVLLGVMVPVTVHFQHGHSAVETAADTGSEIEAGDSAEQIAKDNALLAAVDDELSQSEAQMLAAHGWQAGSASGAKTGLRERRR
;
A
#
# COMPACT_ATOMS: atom_id res chain seq x y z
N MET A 1 -28.97 -25.37 -9.47
CA MET A 1 -30.42 -25.63 -9.29
C MET A 1 -30.78 -25.06 -7.93
N SER A 2 -31.46 -23.93 -7.74
CA SER A 2 -32.29 -23.09 -8.59
C SER A 2 -32.14 -21.67 -8.05
N SER A 3 -31.72 -20.70 -8.87
CA SER A 3 -31.90 -19.30 -8.52
C SER A 3 -33.34 -18.95 -8.86
N ILE A 4 -34.12 -18.66 -7.84
CA ILE A 4 -35.52 -18.27 -7.95
C ILE A 4 -35.56 -16.92 -8.64
N GLY A 5 -35.98 -16.92 -9.89
CA GLY A 5 -36.31 -15.72 -10.64
C GLY A 5 -37.49 -15.03 -9.99
N HIS A 6 -37.20 -14.05 -9.13
CA HIS A 6 -38.18 -13.05 -8.72
C HIS A 6 -38.26 -12.01 -9.83
N GLY A 7 -39.15 -12.28 -10.79
CA GLY A 7 -39.71 -11.23 -11.64
C GLY A 7 -40.53 -10.30 -10.76
N PHE A 8 -39.91 -9.20 -10.33
CA PHE A 8 -40.61 -8.04 -9.82
C PHE A 8 -40.17 -6.85 -10.66
N GLY A 9 -41.13 -6.26 -11.35
CA GLY A 9 -40.94 -4.97 -12.00
C GLY A 9 -40.27 -4.03 -11.00
N ARG A 10 -39.11 -3.52 -11.40
CA ARG A 10 -38.33 -2.55 -10.64
C ARG A 10 -39.25 -1.38 -10.26
N GLU A 11 -39.35 -1.07 -8.96
CA GLU A 11 -40.25 -0.02 -8.50
C GLU A 11 -39.89 1.32 -9.18
N PRO A 12 -40.88 2.07 -9.70
CA PRO A 12 -40.62 3.35 -10.33
C PRO A 12 -40.03 4.31 -9.28
N GLY A 13 -38.77 4.69 -9.47
CA GLY A 13 -38.01 5.54 -8.55
C GLY A 13 -36.89 4.82 -7.79
N ARG A 14 -36.74 3.49 -7.94
CA ARG A 14 -35.56 2.79 -7.42
C ARG A 14 -34.43 2.81 -8.45
N HIS A 15 -33.30 3.40 -8.07
CA HIS A 15 -32.05 3.41 -8.84
C HIS A 15 -31.39 2.02 -8.92
N LEU A 16 -30.23 1.91 -9.57
CA LEU A 16 -29.39 0.71 -9.44
C LEU A 16 -29.02 0.52 -7.98
N ASP A 17 -29.09 -0.72 -7.50
CA ASP A 17 -28.43 -1.01 -6.23
C ASP A 17 -26.92 -1.06 -6.43
N GLU A 18 -26.18 -0.99 -5.32
CA GLU A 18 -24.72 -0.94 -5.32
C GLU A 18 -24.12 -2.18 -6.00
N ASP A 19 -24.76 -3.34 -5.84
CA ASP A 19 -24.27 -4.60 -6.41
C ASP A 19 -24.42 -4.56 -7.94
N GLU A 20 -25.59 -4.20 -8.47
CA GLU A 20 -25.83 -4.03 -9.91
C GLU A 20 -24.95 -2.94 -10.52
N PHE A 21 -24.77 -1.82 -9.81
CA PHE A 21 -23.86 -0.77 -10.25
C PHE A 21 -22.42 -1.29 -10.32
N GLY A 22 -21.98 -2.04 -9.31
CA GLY A 22 -20.67 -2.68 -9.26
C GLY A 22 -20.46 -3.68 -10.41
N LEU A 23 -21.46 -4.51 -10.73
CA LEU A 23 -21.42 -5.41 -11.89
C LEU A 23 -21.22 -4.62 -13.19
N ALA A 24 -21.97 -3.53 -13.38
CA ALA A 24 -21.80 -2.66 -14.54
C ALA A 24 -20.41 -2.00 -14.60
N MET A 25 -19.88 -1.53 -13.46
CA MET A 25 -18.53 -0.96 -13.38
C MET A 25 -17.44 -1.97 -13.76
N MET A 26 -17.63 -3.25 -13.43
CA MET A 26 -16.70 -4.33 -13.79
C MET A 26 -16.80 -4.75 -15.27
N GLY A 27 -17.74 -4.15 -16.03
CA GLY A 27 -18.01 -4.51 -17.41
C GLY A 27 -18.80 -5.80 -17.56
N GLU A 28 -19.43 -6.29 -16.48
CA GLU A 28 -20.34 -7.41 -16.54
C GLU A 28 -21.68 -6.96 -17.13
N SER A 29 -22.33 -7.86 -17.87
CA SER A 29 -23.62 -7.55 -18.49
C SER A 29 -24.69 -7.43 -17.42
N LEU A 30 -25.34 -6.26 -17.36
CA LEU A 30 -26.57 -6.08 -16.59
C LEU A 30 -27.68 -6.99 -17.11
N GLY A 31 -28.55 -7.43 -16.21
CA GLY A 31 -29.81 -8.08 -16.61
C GLY A 31 -30.67 -7.13 -17.47
N ALA A 32 -31.54 -7.68 -18.32
CA ALA A 32 -32.35 -6.89 -19.25
C ALA A 32 -33.16 -5.78 -18.57
N ASP A 33 -33.70 -6.05 -17.38
CA ASP A 33 -34.48 -5.07 -16.60
C ASP A 33 -33.61 -3.93 -16.05
N ALA A 34 -32.40 -4.24 -15.60
CA ALA A 34 -31.45 -3.25 -15.11
C ALA A 34 -30.91 -2.38 -16.26
N GLN A 35 -30.63 -2.99 -17.42
CA GLN A 35 -30.22 -2.27 -18.62
C GLN A 35 -31.34 -1.32 -19.09
N ALA A 36 -32.58 -1.80 -19.18
CA ALA A 36 -33.73 -0.97 -19.54
C ALA A 36 -33.94 0.20 -18.55
N HIS A 37 -33.62 -0.01 -17.27
CA HIS A 37 -33.66 1.05 -16.29
C HIS A 37 -32.58 2.12 -16.53
N VAL A 38 -31.31 1.75 -16.81
CA VAL A 38 -30.26 2.73 -17.15
C VAL A 38 -30.64 3.54 -18.40
N ASP A 39 -31.26 2.87 -19.38
CA ASP A 39 -31.74 3.52 -20.60
C ASP A 39 -32.94 4.44 -20.36
N GLY A 40 -33.69 4.24 -19.27
CA GLY A 40 -34.84 5.06 -18.87
C GLY A 40 -34.55 6.13 -17.81
N CYS A 41 -33.55 5.94 -16.96
CA CYS A 41 -33.22 6.79 -15.82
C CYS A 41 -32.05 7.71 -16.13
N ALA A 42 -32.31 9.02 -16.19
CA ALA A 42 -31.27 10.01 -16.50
C ALA A 42 -30.17 10.09 -15.43
N GLU A 43 -30.51 9.87 -14.16
CA GLU A 43 -29.57 9.94 -13.04
C GLU A 43 -28.59 8.76 -13.05
N CYS A 44 -29.08 7.52 -13.16
CA CYS A 44 -28.22 6.34 -13.27
C CYS A 44 -27.34 6.39 -14.53
N ARG A 45 -27.84 6.96 -15.63
CA ARG A 45 -27.02 7.18 -16.83
C ARG A 45 -25.92 8.21 -16.59
N ALA A 46 -26.25 9.35 -15.99
CA ALA A 46 -25.27 10.38 -15.68
C ALA A 46 -24.18 9.85 -14.74
N GLU A 47 -24.55 9.05 -13.74
CA GLU A 47 -23.60 8.42 -12.84
C GLU A 47 -22.67 7.42 -13.56
N MET A 48 -23.23 6.60 -14.46
CA MET A 48 -22.44 5.67 -15.29
C MET A 48 -21.48 6.41 -16.23
N GLU A 49 -21.94 7.51 -16.85
CA GLU A 49 -21.12 8.37 -17.70
C GLU A 49 -20.00 9.06 -16.90
N LEU A 50 -20.28 9.54 -15.69
CA LEU A 50 -19.28 10.11 -14.80
C LEU A 50 -18.21 9.09 -14.42
N PHE A 51 -18.63 7.89 -14.02
CA PHE A 51 -17.71 6.82 -13.65
C PHE A 51 -16.81 6.42 -14.83
N THR A 52 -17.40 6.08 -15.98
CA THR A 52 -16.67 5.68 -17.18
C THR A 52 -15.74 6.78 -17.69
N GLY A 53 -16.17 8.04 -17.61
CA GLY A 53 -15.34 9.20 -17.90
C GLY A 53 -14.12 9.32 -16.97
N SER A 54 -14.31 9.07 -15.66
CA SER A 54 -13.22 9.09 -14.68
C SER A 54 -12.18 7.99 -14.95
N VAL A 55 -12.62 6.77 -15.25
CA VAL A 55 -11.76 5.62 -15.56
C VAL A 55 -10.98 5.88 -16.86
N GLY A 56 -11.65 6.43 -17.88
CA GLY A 56 -11.01 6.83 -19.13
C GLY A 56 -9.93 7.90 -18.94
N ASN A 57 -10.22 8.92 -18.13
CA ASN A 57 -9.26 9.96 -17.80
C ASN A 57 -8.05 9.42 -17.03
N PHE A 58 -8.28 8.55 -16.05
CA PHE A 58 -7.20 7.85 -15.33
C PHE A 58 -6.34 7.03 -16.29
N GLY A 59 -6.95 6.25 -17.18
CA GLY A 59 -6.22 5.47 -18.19
C GLY A 59 -5.34 6.33 -19.09
N LEU A 60 -5.86 7.48 -19.54
CA LEU A 60 -5.09 8.43 -20.36
C LEU A 60 -3.92 9.05 -19.58
N ALA A 61 -4.14 9.40 -18.31
CA ALA A 61 -3.09 9.92 -17.44
C ALA A 61 -2.00 8.87 -17.18
N ALA A 62 -2.39 7.62 -16.93
CA ALA A 62 -1.47 6.50 -16.73
C ALA A 62 -0.62 6.22 -17.99
N LEU A 63 -1.23 6.27 -19.18
CA LEU A 63 -0.51 6.13 -20.44
C LEU A 63 0.53 7.25 -20.61
N ARG A 64 0.12 8.51 -20.45
CA ARG A 64 1.03 9.67 -20.53
C ARG A 64 2.18 9.58 -19.53
N TRP A 65 1.89 9.17 -18.30
CA TRP A 65 2.90 8.94 -17.27
C TRP A 65 3.89 7.85 -17.69
N SER A 66 3.39 6.73 -18.23
CA SER A 66 4.24 5.62 -18.70
C SER A 66 5.13 6.01 -19.89
N GLU A 67 4.62 6.86 -20.79
CA GLU A 67 5.36 7.38 -21.93
C GLU A 67 6.43 8.37 -21.49
N ALA A 68 6.13 9.25 -20.54
CA ALA A 68 7.10 10.17 -19.95
C ALA A 68 8.22 9.44 -19.21
N GLN A 69 7.90 8.30 -18.58
CA GLN A 69 8.87 7.50 -17.84
C GLN A 69 9.67 6.53 -18.72
N ARG A 70 9.36 6.40 -20.01
CA ARG A 70 10.17 5.56 -20.90
C ARG A 70 11.60 6.11 -20.94
N PRO A 71 12.61 5.38 -20.41
CA PRO A 71 13.97 5.83 -20.54
C PRO A 71 14.30 5.93 -22.02
N ALA A 72 14.91 7.06 -22.43
CA ALA A 72 15.43 7.25 -23.78
C ALA A 72 16.20 5.97 -24.16
N ALA A 73 15.81 5.37 -25.29
CA ALA A 73 16.20 4.03 -25.72
C ALA A 73 17.55 3.61 -25.15
N MET A 74 17.56 2.59 -24.27
CA MET A 74 18.80 2.06 -23.72
C MET A 74 19.77 1.85 -24.89
N PRO A 75 20.99 2.41 -24.86
CA PRO A 75 21.94 2.16 -25.92
C PRO A 75 22.10 0.65 -25.99
N GLN A 76 21.75 0.07 -27.15
CA GLN A 76 22.02 -1.33 -27.41
C GLN A 76 23.52 -1.50 -27.25
N LYS A 77 23.95 -2.03 -26.10
CA LYS A 77 25.34 -2.39 -25.89
C LYS A 77 25.63 -3.42 -26.97
N ALA A 78 26.34 -3.00 -28.02
CA ALA A 78 26.87 -3.89 -29.02
C ALA A 78 27.46 -5.08 -28.25
N ALA A 79 26.99 -6.29 -28.55
CA ALA A 79 27.43 -7.49 -27.87
C ALA A 79 28.93 -7.66 -28.11
N ALA A 80 29.74 -7.02 -27.28
CA ALA A 80 31.17 -7.21 -27.23
C ALA A 80 31.34 -8.65 -26.75
N GLY A 81 31.70 -9.53 -27.68
CA GLY A 81 31.83 -10.96 -27.45
C GLY A 81 32.72 -11.26 -26.26
N TRP A 82 32.12 -11.43 -25.10
CA TRP A 82 32.79 -11.96 -23.92
C TRP A 82 33.05 -13.44 -24.18
N ARG A 83 34.22 -13.71 -24.77
CA ARG A 83 34.87 -15.02 -24.67
C ARG A 83 35.18 -15.25 -23.20
N MET A 84 34.24 -15.85 -22.47
CA MET A 84 34.50 -16.38 -21.14
C MET A 84 35.54 -17.49 -21.27
N TYR A 85 36.76 -17.22 -20.83
CA TYR A 85 37.74 -18.25 -20.61
C TYR A 85 37.28 -19.11 -19.41
N PRO A 86 37.22 -20.44 -19.53
CA PRO A 86 36.62 -21.33 -18.52
C PRO A 86 37.34 -21.29 -17.16
N ALA A 87 38.58 -20.78 -17.11
CA ALA A 87 39.33 -20.58 -15.86
C ALA A 87 38.76 -19.42 -14.99
N ALA A 88 38.09 -18.43 -15.59
CA ALA A 88 37.55 -17.28 -14.86
C ALA A 88 36.27 -17.62 -14.07
N GLY A 89 35.54 -18.66 -14.48
CA GLY A 89 34.30 -19.09 -13.82
C GLY A 89 34.55 -19.63 -12.40
N TRP A 90 35.65 -20.35 -12.19
CA TRP A 90 36.01 -20.90 -10.88
C TRP A 90 36.47 -19.82 -9.89
N ALA A 91 37.20 -18.82 -10.38
CA ALA A 91 37.63 -17.69 -9.56
C ALA A 91 36.43 -16.86 -9.05
N LEU A 92 35.42 -16.65 -9.90
CA LEU A 92 34.23 -15.90 -9.53
C LEU A 92 33.35 -16.69 -8.54
N ALA A 93 33.20 -18.00 -8.74
CA ALA A 93 32.50 -18.87 -7.79
C ALA A 93 33.17 -18.87 -6.40
N ALA A 94 34.51 -18.93 -6.35
CA ALA A 94 35.25 -18.85 -5.10
C ALA A 94 35.10 -17.48 -4.42
N ALA A 95 35.13 -16.38 -5.19
CA ALA A 95 34.94 -15.03 -4.66
C ALA A 95 33.53 -14.82 -4.09
N VAL A 96 32.49 -15.34 -4.73
CA VAL A 96 31.11 -15.27 -4.22
C VAL A 96 30.96 -16.10 -2.94
N LEU A 97 31.52 -17.32 -2.90
CA LEU A 97 31.49 -18.15 -1.69
C LEU A 97 32.20 -17.48 -0.51
N LEU A 98 33.38 -16.88 -0.73
CA LEU A 98 34.11 -16.14 0.31
C LEU A 98 33.36 -14.87 0.74
N GLY A 99 32.80 -14.13 -0.22
CA GLY A 99 32.03 -12.91 0.05
C GLY A 99 30.77 -13.15 0.88
N VAL A 100 30.15 -14.34 0.81
CA VAL A 100 28.96 -14.69 1.60
C VAL A 100 29.35 -15.39 2.92
N MET A 101 30.32 -16.30 2.93
CA MET A 101 30.66 -17.07 4.13
C MET A 101 31.45 -16.26 5.18
N VAL A 102 32.26 -15.30 4.76
CA VAL A 102 33.04 -14.46 5.69
C VAL A 102 32.14 -13.58 6.55
N PRO A 103 31.21 -12.76 6.02
CA PRO A 103 30.36 -11.93 6.87
C PRO A 103 29.40 -12.74 7.76
N VAL A 104 28.93 -13.91 7.31
CA VAL A 104 28.06 -14.78 8.11
C VAL A 104 28.81 -15.35 9.32
N THR A 105 30.02 -15.87 9.12
CA THR A 105 30.83 -16.41 10.23
C THR A 105 31.31 -15.32 11.19
N VAL A 106 31.62 -14.13 10.68
CA VAL A 106 31.97 -12.94 11.48
C VAL A 106 30.77 -12.47 12.31
N HIS A 107 29.56 -12.43 11.75
CA HIS A 107 28.36 -12.01 12.48
C HIS A 107 27.98 -13.01 13.60
N PHE A 108 28.20 -14.31 13.40
CA PHE A 108 27.96 -15.31 14.45
C PHE A 108 29.00 -15.28 15.59
N GLN A 109 30.22 -14.81 15.32
CA GLN A 109 31.26 -14.64 16.35
C GLN A 109 31.13 -13.31 17.11
N HIS A 110 30.69 -12.23 16.46
CA HIS A 110 30.52 -10.91 17.10
C HIS A 110 29.31 -10.82 18.05
N GLY A 111 28.38 -11.77 18.01
CA GLY A 111 27.31 -11.90 19.01
C GLY A 111 27.79 -12.13 20.44
N HIS A 112 29.08 -12.46 20.64
CA HIS A 112 29.69 -12.66 21.96
C HIS A 112 30.85 -11.68 22.27
N SER A 113 31.19 -10.71 21.40
CA SER A 113 32.37 -9.85 21.62
C SER A 113 32.26 -8.43 21.06
N ALA A 114 31.08 -7.81 21.11
CA ALA A 114 30.92 -6.39 20.75
C ALA A 114 30.93 -5.47 21.99
N VAL A 115 32.04 -5.47 22.72
CA VAL A 115 32.50 -4.34 23.55
C VAL A 115 33.98 -4.17 23.19
N GLU A 116 34.37 -2.95 22.81
CA GLU A 116 35.70 -2.58 22.28
C GLU A 116 35.95 -3.12 20.86
N THR A 117 35.75 -2.36 19.79
CA THR A 117 36.64 -1.25 19.42
C THR A 117 35.99 -0.50 18.26
N ALA A 118 35.38 0.65 18.54
CA ALA A 118 35.02 1.64 17.53
C ALA A 118 36.02 2.80 17.66
N ALA A 119 37.17 2.64 17.02
CA ALA A 119 38.08 3.74 16.75
C ALA A 119 38.34 3.77 15.26
N ASP A 120 38.00 4.92 14.67
CA ASP A 120 38.54 5.46 13.44
C ASP A 120 37.99 4.92 12.11
N THR A 121 36.89 5.53 11.63
CA THR A 121 36.90 6.16 10.30
C THR A 121 35.75 7.16 10.19
N GLY A 122 36.13 8.42 9.95
CA GLY A 122 35.23 9.56 9.89
C GLY A 122 34.12 9.40 8.87
N SER A 123 32.89 9.52 9.36
CA SER A 123 31.73 9.91 8.57
C SER A 123 31.12 11.11 9.29
N GLU A 124 31.69 12.29 9.01
CA GLU A 124 31.11 13.58 9.38
C GLU A 124 29.97 13.85 8.39
N ILE A 125 28.91 13.05 8.47
CA ILE A 125 27.59 13.44 7.94
C ILE A 125 26.96 14.25 9.07
N GLU A 126 26.46 15.44 8.73
CA GLU A 126 25.69 16.35 9.59
C GLU A 126 24.58 15.62 10.37
N ALA A 127 24.94 15.00 11.49
CA ALA A 127 24.02 14.31 12.39
C ALA A 127 23.19 15.30 13.22
N GLY A 128 23.57 16.59 13.23
CA GLY A 128 22.88 17.65 13.96
C GLY A 128 21.57 18.06 13.30
N ASP A 129 21.58 18.38 12.01
CA ASP A 129 20.39 18.88 11.28
C ASP A 129 19.35 17.76 11.08
N SER A 130 19.83 16.53 10.87
CA SER A 130 18.97 15.35 10.66
C SER A 130 18.16 14.96 11.91
N ALA A 131 18.75 15.00 13.11
CA ALA A 131 18.04 14.62 14.34
C ALA A 131 16.92 15.62 14.71
N GLU A 132 17.17 16.91 14.51
CA GLU A 132 16.21 17.97 14.79
C GLU A 132 15.10 18.01 13.73
N GLN A 133 15.44 17.73 12.46
CA GLN A 133 14.47 17.53 11.39
C GLN A 133 13.58 16.30 11.65
N ILE A 134 14.15 15.17 12.07
CA ILE A 134 13.38 13.97 12.43
C ILE A 134 12.44 14.26 13.61
N ALA A 135 12.89 15.00 14.62
CA ALA A 135 12.04 15.39 15.75
C ALA A 135 10.87 16.28 15.31
N LYS A 136 11.11 17.20 14.37
CA LYS A 136 10.08 18.06 13.79
C LYS A 136 9.08 17.29 12.94
N ASP A 137 9.56 16.34 12.14
CA ASP A 137 8.71 15.47 11.32
C ASP A 137 7.85 14.57 12.19
N ASN A 138 8.41 13.98 13.26
CA ASN A 138 7.64 13.19 14.21
C ASN A 138 6.58 14.04 14.95
N ALA A 139 6.89 15.29 15.29
CA ALA A 139 5.91 16.21 15.89
C ALA A 139 4.79 16.57 14.92
N LEU A 140 5.11 16.75 13.64
CA LEU A 140 4.10 17.00 12.59
C LEU A 140 3.19 15.79 12.41
N LEU A 141 3.75 14.58 12.30
CA LEU A 141 2.98 13.36 12.13
C LEU A 141 2.08 13.08 13.33
N ALA A 142 2.55 13.33 14.55
CA ALA A 142 1.73 13.20 15.76
C ALA A 142 0.56 14.20 15.78
N ALA A 143 0.79 15.45 15.35
CA ALA A 143 -0.27 16.46 15.28
C ALA A 143 -1.36 16.09 14.24
N VAL A 144 -0.95 15.51 13.11
CA VAL A 144 -1.89 15.03 12.07
C VAL A 144 -2.70 13.82 12.59
N ASP A 145 -2.05 12.89 13.28
CA ASP A 145 -2.72 11.73 13.89
C ASP A 145 -3.76 12.15 14.94
N ASP A 146 -3.45 13.16 15.75
CA ASP A 146 -4.38 13.74 16.73
C ASP A 146 -5.60 14.41 16.06
N GLU A 147 -5.42 15.08 14.92
CA GLU A 147 -6.52 15.72 14.18
C GLU A 147 -7.40 14.68 13.47
N LEU A 148 -6.78 13.66 12.87
CA LEU A 148 -7.50 12.56 12.22
C LEU A 148 -8.30 11.73 13.22
N SER A 149 -7.70 11.36 14.35
CA SER A 149 -8.38 10.58 15.39
C SER A 149 -9.55 11.33 16.02
N GLN A 150 -9.44 12.66 16.18
CA GLN A 150 -10.57 13.50 16.61
C GLN A 150 -11.67 13.56 15.55
N SER A 151 -11.32 13.66 14.27
CA SER A 151 -12.27 13.68 13.16
C SER A 151 -13.00 12.33 13.01
N GLU A 152 -12.26 11.22 13.15
CA GLU A 152 -12.81 9.86 13.17
C GLU A 152 -13.72 9.63 14.38
N ALA A 153 -13.32 10.06 15.57
CA ALA A 153 -14.16 9.96 16.76
C ALA A 153 -15.46 10.77 16.62
N GLN A 154 -15.39 11.95 16.01
CA GLN A 154 -16.57 12.78 15.72
C GLN A 154 -17.49 12.12 14.68
N MET A 155 -16.95 11.54 13.61
CA MET A 155 -17.73 10.80 12.62
C MET A 155 -18.37 9.54 13.21
N LEU A 156 -17.60 8.75 13.97
CA LEU A 156 -18.11 7.55 14.64
C LEU A 156 -19.23 7.89 15.65
N ALA A 157 -19.07 8.99 16.40
CA ALA A 157 -20.11 9.48 17.30
C ALA A 157 -21.36 9.96 16.53
N ALA A 158 -21.19 10.64 15.39
CA ALA A 158 -22.29 11.08 14.54
C ALA A 158 -23.07 9.90 13.93
N HIS A 159 -22.41 8.77 13.70
CA HIS A 159 -23.01 7.54 13.18
C HIS A 159 -23.43 6.53 14.28
N GLY A 160 -23.40 6.94 15.56
CA GLY A 160 -23.92 6.14 16.68
C GLY A 160 -23.00 5.00 17.16
N TRP A 161 -21.74 4.97 16.73
CA TRP A 161 -20.75 4.00 17.19
C TRP A 161 -19.98 4.57 18.39
N GLN A 162 -20.26 4.07 19.60
CA GLN A 162 -19.46 4.39 20.79
C GLN A 162 -18.22 3.51 20.85
N ALA A 163 -17.04 4.11 20.70
CA ALA A 163 -15.77 3.44 20.97
C ALA A 163 -15.74 2.98 22.44
N GLY A 164 -15.70 1.67 22.66
CA GLY A 164 -15.75 1.07 23.99
C GLY A 164 -14.68 1.65 24.90
N SER A 165 -15.10 2.23 26.02
CA SER A 165 -14.21 2.69 27.09
C SER A 165 -13.46 1.51 27.69
N ALA A 166 -12.21 1.28 27.26
CA ALA A 166 -11.27 0.43 28.00
C ALA A 166 -10.77 1.18 29.25
N SER A 167 -11.69 1.42 30.19
CA SER A 167 -11.37 1.80 31.57
C SER A 167 -10.79 0.56 32.25
N GLY A 168 -9.46 0.48 32.27
CA GLY A 168 -8.72 -0.52 33.02
C GLY A 168 -8.93 -0.35 34.53
N ALA A 169 -10.00 -0.95 35.05
CA ALA A 169 -10.21 -1.16 36.48
C ALA A 169 -9.16 -2.15 37.00
N LYS A 170 -7.97 -1.65 37.38
CA LYS A 170 -7.05 -2.37 38.27
C LYS A 170 -7.60 -2.34 39.69
N THR A 171 -8.65 -3.12 39.93
CA THR A 171 -9.16 -3.42 41.27
C THR A 171 -8.26 -4.49 41.89
N GLY A 172 -7.64 -4.15 43.02
CA GLY A 172 -6.56 -4.92 43.61
C GLY A 172 -6.93 -6.33 44.08
N LEU A 173 -5.96 -7.24 43.97
CA LEU A 173 -5.94 -8.48 44.74
C LEU A 173 -4.70 -8.49 45.64
N ARG A 174 -5.00 -8.43 46.94
CA ARG A 174 -4.12 -8.57 48.11
C ARG A 174 -3.17 -9.77 48.01
N GLU A 175 -1.86 -9.51 48.05
CA GLU A 175 -0.86 -10.49 48.49
C GLU A 175 -0.54 -10.23 49.97
N ARG A 176 -1.08 -11.06 50.86
CA ARG A 176 -0.82 -10.97 52.30
C ARG A 176 0.60 -11.47 52.59
N ARG A 177 1.43 -10.57 53.07
CA ARG A 177 2.69 -10.88 53.76
C ARG A 177 2.40 -11.20 55.22
N ARG A 178 2.60 -12.45 55.64
CA ARG A 178 3.24 -12.90 56.90
C ARG A 178 3.00 -14.39 57.10
#